data_AF-A0A1H3XR14-F1
#
_entry.id   AF-A0A1H3XR14-F1
#
_cell.length_a   1.000
_cell.length_b   1.000
_cell.length_c   1.000
_cell.angle_alpha   90.00
_cell.angle_beta   90.00
_cell.angle_gamma   90.00
#
_symmetry.space_group_name_H-M   'P 1'
#
loop_
_entity.id
_entity.type
_entity.pdbx_description
1 polymer ?
#
loop_
_entity_poly.entity_id
_entity_poly.type
_entity_poly.pdbx_seq_one_letter_code
_entity_poly.pdbx_strand_id
1 'polypeptide(L)' 'MEFMDVLTFLDLGYASDGAGPLANHNSRKSLDETVSYI' A
#
# COMPACT_ATOMS: atom_id res chain seq x y z
N MET A 1 23.87 20.63 7.41
CA MET A 1 24.10 19.18 7.31
C MET A 1 22.73 18.56 7.48
N GLU A 2 22.11 18.16 6.38
CA GLU A 2 20.76 17.59 6.40
C GLU A 2 20.84 16.15 6.91
N PHE A 3 19.96 15.78 7.83
CA PHE A 3 19.82 14.40 8.31
C PHE A 3 18.69 13.73 7.52
N MET A 4 18.96 12.54 7.00
CA MET A 4 17.96 11.73 6.31
C MET A 4 17.43 10.67 7.28
N ASP A 5 16.13 10.71 7.56
CA ASP A 5 15.45 9.70 8.35
C ASP A 5 14.84 8.62 7.45
N VAL A 6 14.87 7.38 7.92
CA VAL A 6 14.22 6.26 7.22
C VAL A 6 12.72 6.40 7.39
N LEU A 7 12.01 6.65 6.28
CA LEU A 7 10.55 6.73 6.26
C LEU A 7 9.89 5.34 6.14
N THR A 8 10.43 4.46 5.29
CA THR A 8 9.86 3.13 5.07
C THR A 8 10.89 2.16 4.48
N PHE A 9 10.65 0.86 4.70
CA PHE A 9 11.23 -0.22 3.92
C PHE A 9 10.19 -0.75 2.93
N LEU A 10 10.65 -1.17 1.75
CA LEU A 10 9.80 -1.75 0.72
C LEU A 10 10.50 -3.00 0.17
N ASP A 11 9.90 -4.16 0.42
CA ASP A 11 10.38 -5.42 -0.14
C ASP A 11 10.04 -5.49 -1.63
N LEU A 12 11.06 -5.77 -2.46
CA LEU A 12 10.93 -5.87 -3.92
C LEU A 12 11.40 -7.26 -4.38
N GLY A 13 10.67 -7.86 -5.31
CA GLY A 13 10.99 -9.18 -5.85
C GLY A 13 9.74 -9.87 -6.43
N TYR A 14 9.88 -11.16 -6.74
CA TYR A 14 8.76 -11.99 -7.15
C TYR A 14 8.14 -12.67 -5.93
N ALA A 15 6.82 -12.77 -5.91
CA ALA A 15 6.10 -13.53 -4.89
C ALA A 15 6.50 -15.01 -4.97
N SER A 16 6.65 -15.65 -3.80
CA SER A 16 6.78 -17.11 -3.73
C SER A 16 5.52 -17.78 -4.24
N ASP A 17 5.64 -19.01 -4.74
CA ASP A 17 4.49 -19.84 -5.08
C ASP A 17 3.52 -19.95 -3.90
N GLY A 18 2.23 -19.77 -4.18
CA GLY A 18 1.16 -19.78 -3.18
C GLY A 18 1.06 -18.51 -2.32
N ALA A 19 1.98 -17.56 -2.44
CA ALA A 19 1.84 -16.26 -1.81
C ALA A 19 0.85 -15.39 -2.58
N GLY A 20 0.01 -14.66 -1.84
CA GLY A 20 -0.99 -13.76 -2.37
C GLY A 20 -1.14 -12.51 -1.52
N PRO A 21 -1.96 -11.54 -1.96
CA PRO A 21 -2.24 -10.35 -1.16
C PRO A 21 -2.87 -10.72 0.19
N LEU A 22 -2.58 -9.95 1.25
CA LEU A 22 -3.26 -10.10 2.54
C LEU A 22 -4.77 -9.86 2.37
N ALA A 23 -5.57 -10.42 3.28
CA ALA A 23 -7.04 -10.35 3.18
C ALA A 23 -7.59 -8.92 3.00
N ASN A 24 -6.94 -7.91 3.59
CA ASN A 24 -7.35 -6.51 3.52
C ASN A 24 -6.80 -5.74 2.31
N HIS A 25 -5.91 -6.32 1.49
CA HIS A 25 -5.30 -5.61 0.36
C HIS A 25 -6.32 -5.17 -0.68
N ASN A 26 -7.49 -5.81 -0.73
CA ASN A 26 -8.61 -5.42 -1.59
C ASN A 26 -9.72 -4.66 -0.85
N SER A 27 -9.58 -4.46 0.46
CA SER A 27 -10.53 -3.68 1.25
C SER A 27 -10.30 -2.20 0.95
N ARG A 28 -11.18 -1.60 0.17
CA ARG A 28 -11.22 -0.16 -0.10
C ARG A 28 -12.56 0.39 0.36
N LYS A 29 -12.55 1.64 0.82
CA LYS A 29 -13.78 2.39 1.06
C LYS A 29 -14.54 2.58 -0.25
N SER A 30 -15.85 2.83 -0.17
CA SER A 30 -16.62 3.17 -1.35
C SER A 30 -16.16 4.52 -1.94
N LEU A 31 -16.50 4.77 -3.19
CA LEU A 31 -16.11 6.02 -3.86
C LEU A 31 -16.78 7.22 -3.20
N ASP A 32 -18.05 7.11 -2.79
CA ASP A 32 -18.78 8.18 -2.13
C ASP A 32 -18.21 8.55 -0.75
N GLU A 33 -17.44 7.67 -0.11
CA GLU A 33 -16.71 7.98 1.13
C GLU A 33 -15.42 8.79 0.90
N THR A 34 -14.86 8.77 -0.33
CA THR A 34 -13.48 9.22 -0.57
C THR A 34 -13.29 10.12 -1.79
N VAL A 35 -14.31 10.26 -2.64
CA VAL A 35 -14.25 11.02 -3.90
C VAL A 35 -15.35 12.08 -3.92
N SER A 36 -14.96 13.32 -4.19
CA SER A 36 -15.87 14.44 -4.43
C SER A 36 -15.65 14.99 -5.84
N TYR A 37 -16.75 15.23 -6.56
CA TYR A 37 -16.73 15.95 -7.84
C TYR A 37 -17.07 17.42 -7.57
N ILE A 38 -16.21 18.33 -8.01
CA ILE A 38 -16.32 19.80 -7.85
C ILE A 38 -16.76 20.41 -9.18
#